data_AF-A0A7C4GYJ1-F1
#
_entry.id   AF-A0A7C4GYJ1-F1
#
_cell.length_a   1.000
_cell.length_b   1.000
_cell.length_c   1.000
_cell.angle_alpha   90.00
_cell.angle_beta   90.00
_cell.angle_gamma   90.00
#
_symmetry.space_group_name_H-M   'P 1'
#
loop_
_entity.id
_entity.type
_entity.pdbx_description
1 polymer ?
#
loop_
_entity_poly.entity_id
_entity_poly.type
_entity_poly.pdbx_seq_one_letter_code
_entity_poly.pdbx_strand_id
1 'polypeptide(L)'
;MLTELYMMVGLDTHMEIHFADMGKEISPLLCVRCKGYRKLCGLPKCPLMIRFSSHFRSYVRIRGSSVSGATPPSGLVGESGYPEVPVLVGIPPGVGADNAAIYDSPESWWGTKSLEEIIELRSSMVSALLRVSARNYKDLYRVEIPFAMVSSRPVDAEAKIKSISSPTIPLDPRTPPQGLIAVAESVNIGSNPKVPGEIEKIYNDELKASEAIWRLYKQGVSIYTIQRALSFGLLGLPKNRRIVPTRWAITAVDTTIAMKIHREIRSMDSIDSVELYRCEYLGNRFWVILYPGPYSYEWIEIWHPNTIFTGIARKPIIIRNREGISGEAVYMDGGYQAARLAVLENLYRRGRRASIIVIREITPRYYASVGNWHIRETVRRSFMRSPDKPGSLLEAISLVKEELMAKDLIRVDRYSGTQTTLDRFFSE
;
A
#
# COMPACT_ATOMS: atom_id res chain seq x y z
N MET A 1 24.53 22.07 8.38
CA MET A 1 23.69 21.60 7.25
C MET A 1 22.67 20.52 7.61
N LEU A 2 23.01 19.25 7.85
CA LEU A 2 22.03 18.24 8.32
C LEU A 2 21.50 18.57 9.72
N THR A 3 22.34 19.10 10.61
CA THR A 3 21.99 19.57 11.97
C THR A 3 21.06 20.78 11.99
N GLU A 4 21.20 21.71 11.03
CA GLU A 4 20.25 22.83 10.86
C GLU A 4 18.93 22.36 10.25
N LEU A 5 18.96 21.33 9.38
CA LEU A 5 17.77 20.59 8.96
C LEU A 5 16.99 20.08 10.19
N TYR A 6 17.69 19.39 11.11
CA TYR A 6 17.12 18.81 12.34
C TYR A 6 16.49 19.86 13.27
N MET A 7 17.14 21.03 13.42
CA MET A 7 16.61 22.14 14.23
C MET A 7 15.43 22.87 13.56
N MET A 8 15.39 22.99 12.23
CA MET A 8 14.34 23.73 11.53
C MET A 8 13.01 22.95 11.39
N VAL A 9 13.07 21.61 11.36
CA VAL A 9 11.88 20.73 11.39
C VAL A 9 11.50 20.26 12.81
N GLY A 10 12.29 20.60 13.85
CA GLY A 10 12.03 20.18 15.23
C GLY A 10 12.14 18.67 15.44
N LEU A 11 13.08 18.00 14.75
CA LEU A 11 13.24 16.55 14.78
C LEU A 11 14.53 16.17 15.49
N ASP A 12 14.38 15.53 16.65
CA ASP A 12 15.47 15.00 17.45
C ASP A 12 16.15 13.80 16.75
N THR A 13 17.48 13.71 16.84
CA THR A 13 18.29 12.61 16.28
C THR A 13 18.33 11.36 17.17
N HIS A 14 17.72 11.42 18.35
CA HIS A 14 17.61 10.30 19.28
C HIS A 14 16.20 10.19 19.87
N MET A 15 15.21 9.84 19.05
CA MET A 15 13.92 9.41 19.60
C MET A 15 13.89 7.89 19.68
N GLU A 16 14.38 7.36 20.81
CA GLU A 16 13.95 6.04 21.27
C GLU A 16 12.42 6.04 21.39
N ILE A 17 11.80 4.98 20.88
CA ILE A 17 10.35 4.80 20.89
C ILE A 17 9.90 4.68 22.34
N HIS A 18 9.46 5.78 22.96
CA HIS A 18 8.68 5.70 24.19
C HIS A 18 7.27 5.20 23.83
N PHE A 19 7.05 3.89 24.00
CA PHE A 19 5.76 3.20 23.84
C PHE A 19 4.62 3.75 24.74
N ALA A 20 4.87 4.78 25.54
CA ALA A 20 3.95 5.33 26.54
C ALA A 20 2.91 6.32 25.98
N ASP A 21 3.14 6.92 24.80
CA ASP A 21 2.22 7.93 24.20
C ASP A 21 1.25 7.37 23.16
N MET A 22 1.18 6.04 23.00
CA MET A 22 0.11 5.42 22.20
C MET A 22 -1.22 5.51 22.94
N GLY A 23 -1.99 6.57 22.65
CA GLY A 23 -3.37 6.70 23.06
C GLY A 23 -4.17 5.42 22.73
N LYS A 24 -4.99 4.97 23.69
CA LYS A 24 -5.79 3.73 23.57
C LYS A 24 -6.54 3.68 22.24
N GLU A 25 -6.64 2.48 21.67
CA GLU A 25 -7.42 2.22 20.46
C GLU A 25 -8.89 2.68 20.60
N ILE A 26 -9.57 2.92 19.47
CA ILE A 26 -11.02 3.22 19.47
C ILE A 26 -11.75 2.10 20.22
N SER A 27 -12.23 2.39 21.42
CA SER A 27 -12.72 1.33 22.30
C SER A 27 -14.00 0.70 21.76
N PRO A 28 -14.19 -0.62 21.88
CA PRO A 28 -15.45 -1.27 21.54
C PRO A 28 -16.65 -0.63 22.25
N LEU A 29 -16.48 -0.17 23.49
CA LEU A 29 -17.49 0.55 24.26
C LEU A 29 -17.95 1.85 23.56
N LEU A 30 -17.01 2.61 22.98
CA LEU A 30 -17.33 3.81 22.19
C LEU A 30 -18.12 3.44 20.94
N CYS A 31 -17.73 2.37 20.25
CA CYS A 31 -18.43 1.87 19.06
C CYS A 31 -19.87 1.45 19.36
N VAL A 32 -20.10 0.73 20.47
CA VAL A 32 -21.45 0.33 20.93
C VAL A 32 -22.32 1.57 21.20
N ARG A 33 -21.77 2.61 21.83
CA ARG A 33 -22.48 3.88 22.04
C ARG A 33 -22.71 4.66 20.75
N CYS A 34 -21.76 4.59 19.82
CA CYS A 34 -21.77 5.29 18.54
C CYS A 34 -22.80 4.71 17.57
N LYS A 35 -23.02 3.39 17.62
CA LYS A 35 -23.92 2.63 16.71
C LYS A 35 -23.63 2.89 15.23
N GLY A 36 -22.41 3.29 14.88
CA GLY A 36 -21.96 3.59 13.51
C GLY A 36 -22.43 4.92 12.92
N TYR A 37 -23.53 5.51 13.40
CA TYR A 37 -24.10 6.75 12.83
C TYR A 37 -23.84 8.02 13.65
N ARG A 38 -23.48 7.91 14.94
CA ARG A 38 -23.30 9.08 15.84
C ARG A 38 -21.92 9.75 15.74
N LYS A 39 -20.98 9.15 15.00
CA LYS A 39 -19.61 9.67 14.77
C LYS A 39 -18.81 10.02 16.03
N LEU A 40 -19.04 9.28 17.13
CA LEU A 40 -18.38 9.55 18.42
C LEU A 40 -16.86 9.36 18.40
N CYS A 41 -16.32 8.64 17.41
CA CYS A 41 -14.88 8.44 17.23
C CYS A 41 -14.20 9.54 16.40
N GLY A 42 -14.93 10.58 15.98
CA GLY A 42 -14.37 11.69 15.20
C GLY A 42 -14.08 11.39 13.72
N LEU A 43 -14.19 10.13 13.29
CA LEU A 43 -14.02 9.76 11.88
C LEU A 43 -15.14 10.38 11.02
N PRO A 44 -14.84 10.84 9.79
CA PRO A 44 -15.83 11.47 8.92
C PRO A 44 -16.95 10.50 8.49
N LYS A 45 -16.61 9.21 8.34
CA LYS A 45 -17.51 8.09 8.08
C LYS A 45 -17.09 6.86 8.88
N CYS A 46 -18.05 5.97 9.18
CA CYS A 46 -17.76 4.72 9.87
C CYS A 46 -17.38 3.64 8.84
N PRO A 47 -16.10 3.22 8.77
CA PRO A 47 -15.65 2.20 7.82
C PRO A 47 -16.34 0.84 8.03
N LEU A 48 -16.75 0.54 9.28
CA LEU A 48 -17.47 -0.70 9.61
C LEU A 48 -18.84 -0.76 8.92
N MET A 49 -19.57 0.35 8.90
CA MET A 49 -20.90 0.41 8.29
C MET A 49 -20.86 0.32 6.76
N ILE A 50 -19.85 0.94 6.14
CA ILE A 50 -19.64 0.87 4.68
C ILE A 50 -19.36 -0.58 4.26
N ARG A 51 -18.47 -1.26 4.99
CA ARG A 51 -18.11 -2.65 4.72
C ARG A 51 -19.28 -3.59 5.01
N PHE A 52 -19.98 -3.43 6.13
CA PHE A 52 -21.16 -4.22 6.48
C PHE A 52 -22.24 -4.13 5.38
N SER A 53 -22.55 -2.92 4.93
CA SER A 53 -23.55 -2.70 3.87
C SER A 53 -23.13 -3.36 2.56
N SER A 54 -21.84 -3.31 2.23
CA SER A 54 -21.30 -3.95 1.03
C SER A 54 -21.30 -5.48 1.14
N HIS A 55 -20.90 -6.04 2.28
CA HIS A 55 -20.98 -7.48 2.54
C HIS A 55 -22.41 -8.00 2.51
N PHE A 56 -23.37 -7.26 3.08
CA PHE A 56 -24.78 -7.62 3.04
C PHE A 56 -25.31 -7.64 1.61
N ARG A 57 -25.00 -6.61 0.80
CA ARG A 57 -25.34 -6.56 -0.63
C ARG A 57 -24.74 -7.74 -1.42
N SER A 58 -23.51 -8.14 -1.13
CA SER A 58 -22.90 -9.32 -1.74
C SER A 58 -23.59 -10.61 -1.29
N TYR A 59 -23.86 -10.74 0.01
CA TYR A 59 -24.48 -11.92 0.61
C TYR A 59 -25.84 -12.25 -0.03
N VAL A 60 -26.71 -11.24 -0.21
CA VAL A 60 -28.03 -11.45 -0.83
C VAL A 60 -27.99 -11.79 -2.32
N ARG A 61 -26.85 -11.56 -3.00
CA ARG A 61 -26.65 -11.90 -4.41
C ARG A 61 -26.15 -13.34 -4.62
N ILE A 62 -25.75 -14.02 -3.55
CA ILE A 62 -25.31 -15.40 -3.62
C ILE A 62 -26.54 -16.29 -3.84
N ARG A 63 -26.43 -17.20 -4.81
CA ARG A 63 -27.54 -18.09 -5.20
C ARG A 63 -27.18 -19.52 -4.82
N GLY A 64 -27.94 -20.09 -3.89
CA GLY A 64 -27.70 -21.44 -3.38
C GLY A 64 -26.30 -21.57 -2.76
N SER A 65 -25.57 -22.61 -3.16
CA SER A 65 -24.19 -22.88 -2.74
C SER A 65 -23.14 -22.44 -3.79
N SER A 66 -23.44 -21.42 -4.58
CA SER A 66 -22.55 -20.96 -5.66
C SER A 66 -22.47 -19.43 -5.75
N VAL A 67 -21.31 -18.93 -6.17
CA VAL A 67 -21.12 -17.53 -6.58
C VAL A 67 -20.45 -17.50 -7.94
N SER A 68 -21.02 -16.71 -8.85
CA SER A 68 -20.51 -16.51 -10.20
C SER A 68 -20.25 -15.03 -10.46
N GLY A 69 -19.22 -14.75 -11.24
CA GLY A 69 -18.79 -13.41 -11.65
C GLY A 69 -17.52 -13.53 -12.47
N ALA A 70 -16.75 -12.46 -12.63
CA ALA A 70 -15.46 -12.53 -13.31
C ALA A 70 -14.27 -12.28 -12.36
N THR A 71 -13.17 -13.00 -12.58
CA THR A 71 -11.92 -12.94 -11.83
C THR A 71 -10.70 -13.00 -12.77
N PRO A 72 -9.51 -12.47 -12.42
CA PRO A 72 -9.29 -11.50 -11.36
C PRO A 72 -10.20 -10.31 -11.63
N PRO A 73 -10.73 -9.74 -10.56
CA PRO A 73 -10.08 -8.49 -10.22
C PRO A 73 -9.08 -8.68 -9.11
N SER A 74 -9.38 -9.52 -8.12
CA SER A 74 -8.56 -9.66 -6.92
C SER A 74 -8.15 -11.11 -6.67
N GLY A 75 -6.90 -11.29 -6.26
CA GLY A 75 -6.37 -12.56 -5.77
C GLY A 75 -5.38 -12.31 -4.64
N LEU A 76 -5.54 -13.01 -3.53
CA LEU A 76 -4.66 -12.86 -2.37
C LEU A 76 -4.27 -14.22 -1.78
N VAL A 77 -3.00 -14.35 -1.46
CA VAL A 77 -2.43 -15.46 -0.71
C VAL A 77 -2.13 -14.96 0.70
N GLY A 78 -2.77 -15.54 1.71
CA GLY A 78 -2.47 -15.23 3.11
C GLY A 78 -1.21 -15.91 3.62
N GLU A 79 -0.69 -15.42 4.74
CA GLU A 79 0.51 -15.97 5.40
C GLU A 79 0.19 -16.87 6.60
N SER A 80 -1.04 -16.79 7.12
CA SER A 80 -1.48 -17.58 8.27
C SER A 80 -1.52 -19.07 7.92
N GLY A 81 -0.79 -19.89 8.70
CA GLY A 81 -0.75 -21.35 8.51
C GLY A 81 0.36 -21.85 7.58
N TYR A 82 1.28 -20.99 7.11
CA TYR A 82 2.38 -21.39 6.23
C TYR A 82 3.13 -22.64 6.77
N PRO A 83 3.35 -23.68 5.95
CA PRO A 83 3.22 -23.70 4.48
C PRO A 83 1.80 -23.92 3.94
N GLU A 84 0.80 -24.25 4.75
CA GLU A 84 -0.59 -24.41 4.30
C GLU A 84 -1.32 -23.06 4.31
N VAL A 85 -1.32 -22.39 3.16
CA VAL A 85 -1.75 -21.00 3.03
C VAL A 85 -3.17 -20.88 2.49
N PRO A 86 -3.96 -19.88 2.94
CA PRO A 86 -5.23 -19.57 2.33
C PRO A 86 -5.01 -18.81 1.00
N VAL A 87 -5.73 -19.21 -0.03
CA VAL A 87 -5.83 -18.51 -1.31
C VAL A 87 -7.24 -17.98 -1.46
N LEU A 88 -7.36 -16.67 -1.62
CA LEU A 88 -8.60 -15.94 -1.79
C LEU A 88 -8.72 -15.52 -3.25
N VAL A 89 -9.73 -16.02 -3.94
CA VAL A 89 -10.12 -15.57 -5.28
C VAL A 89 -11.30 -14.62 -5.14
N GLY A 90 -11.12 -13.36 -5.52
CA GLY A 90 -12.15 -12.33 -5.45
C GLY A 90 -13.12 -12.45 -6.63
N ILE A 91 -14.39 -12.70 -6.33
CA ILE A 91 -15.47 -12.83 -7.30
C ILE A 91 -16.56 -11.81 -6.96
N PRO A 92 -16.72 -10.72 -7.74
CA PRO A 92 -17.87 -9.82 -7.61
C PRO A 92 -19.15 -10.51 -8.09
N PRO A 93 -20.15 -10.78 -7.20
CA PRO A 93 -21.32 -11.55 -7.57
C PRO A 93 -22.16 -10.90 -8.68
N GLY A 94 -22.36 -11.63 -9.78
CA GLY A 94 -23.17 -11.22 -10.92
C GLY A 94 -22.51 -10.18 -11.84
N VAL A 95 -21.22 -9.91 -11.68
CA VAL A 95 -20.48 -8.95 -12.50
C VAL A 95 -19.66 -9.70 -13.54
N GLY A 96 -19.92 -9.42 -14.83
CA GLY A 96 -19.19 -10.01 -15.95
C GLY A 96 -17.81 -9.39 -16.21
N ALA A 97 -17.07 -9.99 -17.14
CA ALA A 97 -15.66 -9.67 -17.42
C ALA A 97 -15.36 -8.19 -17.68
N ASP A 98 -16.20 -7.51 -18.45
CA ASP A 98 -15.98 -6.11 -18.86
C ASP A 98 -16.02 -5.12 -17.69
N ASN A 99 -16.72 -5.47 -16.59
CA ASN A 99 -16.95 -4.60 -15.46
C ASN A 99 -16.21 -5.03 -14.19
N ALA A 100 -15.59 -6.22 -14.18
CA ALA A 100 -14.97 -6.74 -12.97
C ALA A 100 -13.65 -6.05 -12.63
N ALA A 101 -12.87 -5.60 -13.63
CA ALA A 101 -11.53 -5.06 -13.43
C ALA A 101 -11.47 -3.90 -12.41
N ILE A 102 -12.51 -3.07 -12.35
CA ILE A 102 -12.57 -1.91 -11.45
C ILE A 102 -12.61 -2.30 -9.96
N TYR A 103 -12.88 -3.55 -9.60
CA TYR A 103 -12.97 -3.99 -8.20
C TYR A 103 -11.61 -4.14 -7.51
N ASP A 104 -10.51 -4.22 -8.27
CA ASP A 104 -9.13 -4.12 -7.75
C ASP A 104 -8.18 -3.53 -8.80
N SER A 105 -8.31 -2.22 -9.04
CA SER A 105 -7.51 -1.50 -10.03
C SER A 105 -6.89 -0.22 -9.45
N PRO A 106 -5.80 -0.36 -8.65
CA PRO A 106 -5.08 0.76 -8.07
C PRO A 106 -4.75 1.91 -9.05
N GLU A 107 -4.32 1.57 -10.27
CA GLU A 107 -3.91 2.54 -11.29
C GLU A 107 -5.07 3.38 -11.81
N SER A 108 -6.28 2.79 -11.94
CA SER A 108 -7.47 3.49 -12.45
C SER A 108 -8.23 4.26 -11.37
N TRP A 109 -8.13 3.81 -10.12
CA TRP A 109 -8.77 4.47 -8.98
C TRP A 109 -8.15 5.82 -8.65
N TRP A 110 -6.84 5.93 -8.79
CA TRP A 110 -6.12 7.13 -8.38
C TRP A 110 -6.69 8.38 -9.06
N GLY A 111 -7.07 9.38 -8.25
CA GLY A 111 -7.63 10.65 -8.71
C GLY A 111 -9.09 10.61 -9.17
N THR A 112 -9.72 9.43 -9.26
CA THR A 112 -11.11 9.27 -9.73
C THR A 112 -12.05 8.69 -8.68
N LYS A 113 -11.52 7.92 -7.72
CA LYS A 113 -12.31 7.25 -6.68
C LYS A 113 -12.05 7.84 -5.30
N SER A 114 -13.11 7.96 -4.53
CA SER A 114 -13.04 8.29 -3.11
C SER A 114 -12.64 7.07 -2.27
N LEU A 115 -12.21 7.33 -1.02
CA LEU A 115 -11.88 6.25 -0.06
C LEU A 115 -13.07 5.32 0.17
N GLU A 116 -14.28 5.89 0.23
CA GLU A 116 -15.52 5.12 0.40
C GLU A 116 -15.77 4.20 -0.79
N GLU A 117 -15.73 4.71 -2.02
CA GLU A 117 -15.94 3.90 -3.22
C GLU A 117 -14.94 2.73 -3.32
N ILE A 118 -13.68 2.94 -2.93
CA ILE A 118 -12.67 1.87 -2.92
C ILE A 118 -13.02 0.80 -1.88
N ILE A 119 -13.47 1.20 -0.68
CA ILE A 119 -13.95 0.26 0.34
C ILE A 119 -15.16 -0.51 -0.17
N GLU A 120 -16.12 0.18 -0.80
CA GLU A 120 -17.32 -0.44 -1.35
C GLU A 120 -16.98 -1.44 -2.45
N LEU A 121 -16.14 -1.06 -3.41
CA LEU A 121 -15.69 -1.94 -4.49
C LEU A 121 -15.08 -3.22 -3.92
N ARG A 122 -14.07 -3.09 -3.04
CA ARG A 122 -13.39 -4.26 -2.50
C ARG A 122 -14.26 -5.12 -1.59
N SER A 123 -15.13 -4.51 -0.79
CA SER A 123 -16.05 -5.23 0.08
C SER A 123 -17.27 -5.79 -0.63
N SER A 124 -17.56 -5.36 -1.87
CA SER A 124 -18.65 -5.91 -2.69
C SER A 124 -18.29 -7.21 -3.42
N MET A 125 -17.09 -7.76 -3.20
CA MET A 125 -16.71 -9.08 -3.68
C MET A 125 -17.07 -10.19 -2.67
N VAL A 126 -17.10 -11.42 -3.16
CA VAL A 126 -16.97 -12.64 -2.35
C VAL A 126 -15.54 -13.17 -2.53
N SER A 127 -14.86 -13.41 -1.41
CA SER A 127 -13.51 -13.98 -1.39
C SER A 127 -13.64 -15.50 -1.25
N ALA A 128 -13.58 -16.22 -2.37
CA ALA A 128 -13.60 -17.68 -2.39
C ALA A 128 -12.27 -18.20 -1.82
N LEU A 129 -12.34 -18.85 -0.66
CA LEU A 129 -11.20 -19.32 0.11
C LEU A 129 -10.92 -20.79 -0.20
N LEU A 130 -9.72 -21.05 -0.69
CA LEU A 130 -9.10 -22.36 -0.83
C LEU A 130 -7.93 -22.47 0.16
N ARG A 131 -7.60 -23.68 0.60
CA ARG A 131 -6.35 -23.95 1.33
C ARG A 131 -5.45 -24.79 0.46
N VAL A 132 -4.22 -24.34 0.29
CA VAL A 132 -3.23 -25.01 -0.56
C VAL A 132 -1.86 -24.98 0.10
N SER A 133 -1.06 -26.00 -0.20
CA SER A 133 0.34 -26.02 0.23
C SER A 133 1.15 -25.06 -0.61
N ALA A 134 1.86 -24.13 0.03
CA ALA A 134 2.73 -23.18 -0.64
C ALA A 134 3.85 -23.86 -1.44
N ARG A 135 4.19 -25.10 -1.05
CA ARG A 135 5.19 -25.95 -1.72
C ARG A 135 4.63 -26.66 -2.95
N ASN A 136 3.32 -26.92 -2.99
CA ASN A 136 2.67 -27.60 -4.11
C ASN A 136 1.92 -26.62 -5.00
N TYR A 137 2.67 -25.74 -5.68
CA TYR A 137 2.08 -24.75 -6.59
C TYR A 137 1.26 -25.39 -7.72
N LYS A 138 1.56 -26.64 -8.12
CA LYS A 138 0.91 -27.34 -9.23
C LYS A 138 -0.58 -27.60 -9.01
N ASP A 139 -1.04 -27.68 -7.76
CA ASP A 139 -2.46 -27.88 -7.47
C ASP A 139 -3.31 -26.70 -7.96
N LEU A 140 -2.81 -25.47 -7.81
CA LEU A 140 -3.50 -24.28 -8.34
C LEU A 140 -3.45 -24.20 -9.87
N TYR A 141 -2.41 -24.76 -10.50
CA TYR A 141 -2.26 -24.73 -11.95
C TYR A 141 -3.30 -25.60 -12.65
N ARG A 142 -3.68 -26.72 -12.01
CA ARG A 142 -4.72 -27.63 -12.53
C ARG A 142 -6.09 -26.97 -12.70
N VAL A 143 -6.32 -25.88 -11.96
CA VAL A 143 -7.57 -25.11 -11.99
C VAL A 143 -7.36 -23.71 -12.58
N GLU A 144 -6.23 -23.50 -13.28
CA GLU A 144 -5.88 -22.27 -14.00
C GLU A 144 -5.86 -20.97 -13.19
N ILE A 145 -6.03 -21.03 -11.86
CA ILE A 145 -6.07 -19.84 -10.99
C ILE A 145 -4.84 -18.94 -11.17
N PRO A 146 -3.58 -19.42 -11.18
CA PRO A 146 -2.41 -18.56 -11.34
C PRO A 146 -2.43 -17.78 -12.65
N PHE A 147 -2.84 -18.42 -13.74
CA PHE A 147 -2.94 -17.78 -15.07
C PHE A 147 -4.08 -16.77 -15.12
N ALA A 148 -5.23 -17.09 -14.50
CA ALA A 148 -6.30 -16.13 -14.31
C ALA A 148 -5.77 -14.88 -13.58
N MET A 149 -5.09 -15.04 -12.45
CA MET A 149 -4.61 -13.92 -11.62
C MET A 149 -3.65 -12.94 -12.33
N VAL A 150 -2.93 -13.39 -13.35
CA VAL A 150 -2.06 -12.51 -14.17
C VAL A 150 -2.70 -12.10 -15.49
N SER A 151 -3.94 -12.50 -15.74
CA SER A 151 -4.63 -12.18 -16.98
C SER A 151 -4.79 -10.67 -17.16
N SER A 152 -4.61 -10.23 -18.40
CA SER A 152 -4.80 -8.83 -18.81
C SER A 152 -6.26 -8.37 -18.76
N ARG A 153 -7.21 -9.30 -18.71
CA ARG A 153 -8.65 -9.02 -18.56
C ARG A 153 -9.27 -10.01 -17.58
N PRO A 154 -10.30 -9.61 -16.81
CA PRO A 154 -11.08 -10.56 -16.04
C PRO A 154 -11.66 -11.67 -16.93
N VAL A 155 -11.78 -12.87 -16.39
CA VAL A 155 -12.37 -14.05 -17.01
C VAL A 155 -13.51 -14.57 -16.15
N ASP A 156 -14.50 -15.21 -16.75
CA ASP A 156 -15.61 -15.78 -15.96
C ASP A 156 -15.10 -16.81 -14.95
N ALA A 157 -15.68 -16.79 -13.75
CA ALA A 157 -15.33 -17.67 -12.66
C ALA A 157 -16.56 -18.03 -11.82
N GLU A 158 -16.57 -19.27 -11.37
CA GLU A 158 -17.60 -19.80 -10.49
C GLU A 158 -16.95 -20.52 -9.31
N ALA A 159 -17.37 -20.19 -8.09
CA ALA A 159 -16.95 -20.91 -6.89
C ALA A 159 -18.14 -21.66 -6.28
N LYS A 160 -17.94 -22.96 -6.03
CA LYS A 160 -18.86 -23.77 -5.21
C LYS A 160 -18.50 -23.57 -3.74
N ILE A 161 -19.48 -23.11 -2.96
CA ILE A 161 -19.31 -22.67 -1.57
C ILE A 161 -19.72 -23.79 -0.64
N LYS A 162 -18.80 -24.18 0.25
CA LYS A 162 -19.05 -25.09 1.37
C LYS A 162 -19.74 -24.35 2.52
N SER A 163 -19.23 -23.18 2.87
CA SER A 163 -19.76 -22.34 3.93
C SER A 163 -19.37 -20.89 3.72
N ILE A 164 -20.15 -19.98 4.28
CA ILE A 164 -19.91 -18.54 4.15
C ILE A 164 -19.88 -17.87 5.51
N SER A 165 -18.95 -16.92 5.66
CA SER A 165 -18.84 -16.11 6.86
C SER A 165 -20.05 -15.20 7.00
N SER A 166 -20.58 -15.02 8.21
CA SER A 166 -21.67 -14.06 8.45
C SER A 166 -21.20 -12.64 8.10
N PRO A 167 -22.00 -11.82 7.41
CA PRO A 167 -21.68 -10.42 7.16
C PRO A 167 -21.59 -9.58 8.45
N THR A 168 -22.01 -10.12 9.60
CA THR A 168 -21.98 -9.45 10.91
C THR A 168 -20.67 -9.62 11.67
N ILE A 169 -19.68 -10.32 11.12
CA ILE A 169 -18.38 -10.53 11.79
C ILE A 169 -17.67 -9.19 12.00
N PRO A 170 -17.05 -8.96 13.17
CA PRO A 170 -16.29 -7.73 13.44
C PRO A 170 -15.22 -7.48 12.38
N LEU A 171 -15.21 -6.26 11.86
CA LEU A 171 -14.27 -5.82 10.83
C LEU A 171 -13.23 -4.89 11.46
N ASP A 172 -11.96 -5.05 11.11
CA ASP A 172 -10.90 -4.13 11.50
C ASP A 172 -10.65 -3.11 10.38
N PRO A 173 -10.83 -1.79 10.61
CA PRO A 173 -10.59 -0.76 9.59
C PRO A 173 -9.11 -0.57 9.21
N ARG A 174 -8.17 -1.11 9.99
CA ARG A 174 -6.73 -1.10 9.69
C ARG A 174 -6.33 -2.18 8.69
N THR A 175 -7.14 -3.21 8.58
CA THR A 175 -6.99 -4.24 7.55
C THR A 175 -7.62 -3.73 6.26
N PRO A 176 -6.93 -3.84 5.10
CA PRO A 176 -7.50 -3.47 3.81
C PRO A 176 -8.87 -4.09 3.58
N PRO A 177 -9.83 -3.38 2.97
CA PRO A 177 -11.15 -3.93 2.70
C PRO A 177 -11.03 -5.17 1.82
N GLN A 178 -11.76 -6.22 2.21
CA GLN A 178 -11.83 -7.49 1.49
C GLN A 178 -13.29 -7.89 1.34
N GLY A 179 -13.55 -8.75 0.34
CA GLY A 179 -14.84 -9.34 0.11
C GLY A 179 -15.24 -10.32 1.21
N LEU A 180 -16.53 -10.66 1.27
CA LEU A 180 -17.08 -11.61 2.23
C LEU A 180 -16.42 -12.98 2.04
N ILE A 181 -15.93 -13.61 3.11
CA ILE A 181 -15.17 -14.86 3.00
C ILE A 181 -16.13 -16.04 2.82
N ALA A 182 -15.94 -16.79 1.74
CA ALA A 182 -16.68 -18.03 1.49
C ALA A 182 -15.68 -19.19 1.34
N VAL A 183 -15.76 -20.18 2.22
CA VAL A 183 -14.95 -21.41 2.08
C VAL A 183 -15.43 -22.15 0.84
N ALA A 184 -14.55 -22.30 -0.14
CA ALA A 184 -14.88 -22.91 -1.42
C ALA A 184 -14.49 -24.40 -1.43
N GLU A 185 -15.34 -25.23 -2.03
CA GLU A 185 -15.01 -26.61 -2.39
C GLU A 185 -14.18 -26.64 -3.67
N SER A 186 -14.52 -25.76 -4.62
CA SER A 186 -13.84 -25.62 -5.89
C SER A 186 -14.03 -24.21 -6.46
N VAL A 187 -13.09 -23.80 -7.30
CA VAL A 187 -13.17 -22.58 -8.11
C VAL A 187 -12.88 -23.00 -9.55
N ASN A 188 -13.83 -22.74 -10.44
CA ASN A 188 -13.72 -23.03 -11.86
C ASN A 188 -13.52 -21.73 -12.63
N ILE A 189 -12.53 -21.69 -13.50
CA ILE A 189 -12.31 -20.60 -14.44
C ILE A 189 -13.04 -20.98 -15.74
N GLY A 190 -14.07 -20.21 -16.10
CA GLY A 190 -14.99 -20.52 -17.20
C GLY A 190 -14.50 -20.10 -18.58
N SER A 191 -13.44 -19.28 -18.67
CA SER A 191 -12.88 -18.84 -19.95
C SER A 191 -11.37 -18.74 -19.90
N ASN A 192 -10.70 -18.99 -21.04
CA ASN A 192 -9.25 -19.04 -21.12
C ASN A 192 -8.61 -17.70 -20.69
N PRO A 193 -7.77 -17.68 -19.63
CA PRO A 193 -7.02 -16.49 -19.23
C PRO A 193 -6.14 -15.94 -20.35
N LYS A 194 -6.23 -14.63 -20.59
CA LYS A 194 -5.31 -13.92 -21.50
C LYS A 194 -4.04 -13.51 -20.76
N VAL A 195 -3.07 -14.42 -20.66
CA VAL A 195 -1.78 -14.18 -20.00
C VAL A 195 -0.92 -13.26 -20.88
N PRO A 196 -0.25 -12.23 -20.32
CA PRO A 196 0.73 -11.44 -21.06
C PRO A 196 1.86 -12.31 -21.61
N GLY A 197 2.22 -12.13 -22.89
CA GLY A 197 3.23 -12.96 -23.55
C GLY A 197 4.62 -12.87 -22.89
N GLU A 198 4.92 -11.76 -22.22
CA GLU A 198 6.13 -11.58 -21.42
C GLU A 198 6.17 -12.56 -20.23
N ILE A 199 5.02 -12.79 -19.59
CA ILE A 199 4.88 -13.73 -18.47
C ILE A 199 4.95 -15.16 -18.99
N GLU A 200 4.28 -15.48 -20.10
CA GLU A 200 4.35 -16.82 -20.71
C GLU A 200 5.79 -17.20 -21.07
N LYS A 201 6.55 -16.27 -21.68
CA LYS A 201 7.97 -16.48 -22.00
C LYS A 201 8.79 -16.75 -20.73
N ILE A 202 8.67 -15.88 -19.73
CA ILE A 202 9.45 -16.01 -18.48
C ILE A 202 9.06 -17.24 -17.67
N TYR A 203 7.80 -17.65 -17.74
CA TYR A 203 7.32 -18.86 -17.09
C TYR A 203 8.01 -20.13 -17.63
N ASN A 204 8.24 -20.16 -18.95
CA ASN A 204 8.93 -21.24 -19.65
C ASN A 204 10.45 -21.16 -19.56
N ASP A 205 11.01 -19.98 -19.27
CA ASP A 205 12.45 -19.80 -19.05
C ASP A 205 12.87 -20.28 -17.64
N GLU A 206 14.07 -20.88 -17.52
CA GLU A 206 14.64 -21.29 -16.23
C GLU A 206 15.33 -20.11 -15.50
N LEU A 207 14.56 -19.07 -15.17
CA LEU A 207 15.10 -17.88 -14.51
C LEU A 207 14.94 -17.90 -12.98
N LYS A 208 15.89 -17.27 -12.29
CA LYS A 208 15.70 -16.92 -10.86
C LYS A 208 14.57 -15.88 -10.75
N ALA A 209 13.80 -15.93 -9.66
CA ALA A 209 12.66 -15.03 -9.48
C ALA A 209 13.06 -13.54 -9.54
N SER A 210 14.20 -13.16 -8.98
CA SER A 210 14.70 -11.77 -9.00
C SER A 210 15.05 -11.28 -10.41
N GLU A 211 15.53 -12.17 -11.28
CA GLU A 211 15.83 -11.86 -12.68
C GLU A 211 14.57 -11.76 -13.51
N ALA A 212 13.63 -12.69 -13.32
CA ALA A 212 12.31 -12.66 -13.92
C ALA A 212 11.56 -11.35 -13.59
N ILE A 213 11.55 -10.95 -12.32
CA ILE A 213 10.96 -9.69 -11.85
C ILE A 213 11.58 -8.49 -12.58
N TRP A 214 12.91 -8.42 -12.64
CA TRP A 214 13.61 -7.32 -13.29
C TRP A 214 13.31 -7.25 -14.80
N ARG A 215 13.29 -8.40 -15.48
CA ARG A 215 13.00 -8.48 -16.92
C ARG A 215 11.58 -8.05 -17.24
N LEU A 216 10.58 -8.54 -16.48
CA LEU A 216 9.18 -8.12 -16.63
C LEU A 216 9.02 -6.62 -16.43
N TYR A 217 9.66 -6.06 -15.40
CA TYR A 217 9.64 -4.63 -15.13
C TYR A 217 10.23 -3.82 -16.30
N LYS A 218 11.39 -4.22 -16.83
CA LYS A 218 12.02 -3.55 -18.00
C LYS A 218 11.19 -3.66 -19.27
N GLN A 219 10.36 -4.69 -19.39
CA GLN A 219 9.42 -4.88 -20.51
C GLN A 219 8.11 -4.09 -20.33
N GLY A 220 7.95 -3.34 -19.23
CA GLY A 220 6.76 -2.51 -19.01
C GLY A 220 5.56 -3.25 -18.44
N VAL A 221 5.73 -4.49 -17.95
CA VAL A 221 4.65 -5.21 -17.27
C VAL A 221 4.31 -4.51 -15.95
N SER A 222 3.02 -4.26 -15.71
CA SER A 222 2.55 -3.59 -14.49
C SER A 222 3.05 -4.29 -13.24
N ILE A 223 3.54 -3.51 -12.27
CA ILE A 223 4.06 -4.02 -11.00
C ILE A 223 3.04 -4.89 -10.26
N TYR A 224 1.74 -4.56 -10.36
CA TYR A 224 0.66 -5.32 -9.74
C TYR A 224 0.55 -6.73 -10.35
N THR A 225 0.75 -6.85 -11.66
CA THR A 225 0.79 -8.15 -12.35
C THR A 225 2.03 -8.94 -11.96
N ILE A 226 3.20 -8.31 -11.85
CA ILE A 226 4.44 -8.98 -11.40
C ILE A 226 4.28 -9.50 -9.95
N GLN A 227 3.67 -8.71 -9.06
CA GLN A 227 3.36 -9.10 -7.69
C GLN A 227 2.42 -10.31 -7.63
N ARG A 228 1.35 -10.33 -8.45
CA ARG A 228 0.47 -11.51 -8.58
C ARG A 228 1.20 -12.70 -9.17
N ALA A 229 2.04 -12.50 -10.19
CA ALA A 229 2.83 -13.58 -10.78
C ALA A 229 3.75 -14.24 -9.75
N LEU A 230 4.44 -13.45 -8.92
CA LEU A 230 5.25 -14.01 -7.83
C LEU A 230 4.39 -14.69 -6.76
N SER A 231 3.30 -14.05 -6.34
CA SER A 231 2.44 -14.54 -5.26
C SER A 231 1.78 -15.88 -5.60
N PHE A 232 1.31 -16.05 -6.84
CA PHE A 232 0.70 -17.29 -7.33
C PHE A 232 1.73 -18.28 -7.90
N GLY A 233 3.01 -18.04 -7.65
CA GLY A 233 4.09 -18.97 -7.96
C GLY A 233 4.27 -19.21 -9.45
N LEU A 234 4.18 -18.18 -10.29
CA LEU A 234 4.53 -18.22 -11.72
C LEU A 234 6.01 -17.88 -11.98
N LEU A 235 6.69 -17.26 -11.01
CA LEU A 235 8.07 -16.80 -11.18
C LEU A 235 9.07 -17.67 -10.41
N GLY A 236 10.27 -17.81 -10.97
CA GLY A 236 11.39 -18.55 -10.38
C GLY A 236 11.58 -19.96 -10.96
N LEU A 237 12.73 -20.56 -10.63
CA LEU A 237 13.13 -21.88 -11.10
C LEU A 237 12.11 -22.95 -10.71
N PRO A 238 11.75 -23.90 -11.60
CA PRO A 238 10.74 -24.92 -11.32
C PRO A 238 10.93 -25.69 -10.00
N LYS A 239 12.18 -25.98 -9.64
CA LYS A 239 12.56 -26.67 -8.39
C LYS A 239 12.34 -25.86 -7.10
N ASN A 240 12.32 -24.53 -7.22
CA ASN A 240 12.21 -23.60 -6.09
C ASN A 240 10.92 -22.77 -6.10
N ARG A 241 10.11 -22.92 -7.15
CA ARG A 241 8.86 -22.20 -7.35
C ARG A 241 7.87 -22.57 -6.26
N ARG A 242 7.25 -21.55 -5.66
CA ARG A 242 6.32 -21.66 -4.53
C ARG A 242 5.25 -20.61 -4.66
N ILE A 243 4.10 -20.88 -4.07
CA ILE A 243 3.13 -19.83 -3.78
C ILE A 243 3.70 -18.97 -2.65
N VAL A 244 3.66 -17.66 -2.82
CA VAL A 244 4.24 -16.68 -1.89
C VAL A 244 3.10 -15.83 -1.33
N PRO A 245 2.97 -15.69 0.00
CA PRO A 245 2.01 -14.77 0.60
C PRO A 245 2.09 -13.39 -0.04
N THR A 246 0.94 -12.79 -0.36
CA THR A 246 0.88 -11.59 -1.20
C THR A 246 1.64 -10.41 -0.58
N ARG A 247 1.62 -10.28 0.75
CA ARG A 247 2.43 -9.27 1.46
C ARG A 247 3.93 -9.44 1.18
N TRP A 248 4.43 -10.68 1.23
CA TRP A 248 5.84 -10.97 0.96
C TRP A 248 6.17 -10.78 -0.51
N ALA A 249 5.26 -11.15 -1.41
CA ALA A 249 5.43 -10.95 -2.85
C ALA A 249 5.52 -9.46 -3.21
N ILE A 250 4.66 -8.61 -2.61
CA ILE A 250 4.72 -7.15 -2.77
C ILE A 250 6.10 -6.63 -2.34
N THR A 251 6.52 -6.94 -1.11
CA THR A 251 7.83 -6.48 -0.59
C THR A 251 8.99 -6.99 -1.43
N ALA A 252 8.97 -8.26 -1.86
CA ALA A 252 10.03 -8.86 -2.64
C ALA A 252 10.15 -8.23 -4.04
N VAL A 253 9.03 -7.98 -4.71
CA VAL A 253 9.01 -7.32 -6.02
C VAL A 253 9.51 -5.88 -5.89
N ASP A 254 8.94 -5.10 -4.98
CA ASP A 254 9.30 -3.70 -4.79
C ASP A 254 10.79 -3.56 -4.44
N THR A 255 11.28 -4.36 -3.49
CA THR A 255 12.69 -4.35 -3.08
C THR A 255 13.62 -4.77 -4.22
N THR A 256 13.26 -5.80 -4.99
CA THR A 256 14.09 -6.28 -6.11
C THR A 256 14.26 -5.20 -7.17
N ILE A 257 13.15 -4.58 -7.60
CA ILE A 257 13.18 -3.53 -8.61
C ILE A 257 13.94 -2.30 -8.09
N ALA A 258 13.59 -1.85 -6.89
CA ALA A 258 14.21 -0.67 -6.30
C ALA A 258 15.72 -0.85 -6.10
N MET A 259 16.19 -2.02 -5.67
CA MET A 259 17.62 -2.30 -5.53
C MET A 259 18.36 -2.39 -6.88
N LYS A 260 17.72 -2.90 -7.93
CA LYS A 260 18.28 -2.90 -9.28
C LYS A 260 18.44 -1.47 -9.79
N ILE A 261 17.39 -0.66 -9.69
CA ILE A 261 17.42 0.76 -10.06
C ILE A 261 18.48 1.51 -9.25
N HIS A 262 18.51 1.34 -7.93
CA HIS A 262 19.47 2.01 -7.05
C HIS A 262 20.91 1.79 -7.53
N ARG A 263 21.28 0.54 -7.83
CA ARG A 263 22.63 0.23 -8.35
C ARG A 263 22.95 0.95 -9.65
N GLU A 264 21.98 1.12 -10.54
CA GLU A 264 22.16 1.82 -11.81
C GLU A 264 22.27 3.35 -11.61
N ILE A 265 21.46 3.95 -10.74
CA ILE A 265 21.47 5.41 -10.56
C ILE A 265 22.66 5.93 -9.74
N ARG A 266 23.29 5.10 -8.90
CA ARG A 266 24.42 5.52 -8.05
C ARG A 266 25.58 6.15 -8.83
N SER A 267 25.83 5.69 -10.05
CA SER A 267 26.89 6.19 -10.93
C SER A 267 26.45 7.31 -11.87
N MET A 268 25.19 7.71 -11.84
CA MET A 268 24.66 8.77 -12.70
C MET A 268 24.99 10.16 -12.13
N ASP A 269 24.88 11.18 -12.98
CA ASP A 269 25.01 12.57 -12.53
C ASP A 269 23.86 12.96 -11.61
N SER A 270 24.14 13.88 -10.68
CA SER A 270 23.09 14.42 -9.84
C SER A 270 22.14 15.33 -10.64
N ILE A 271 20.93 15.55 -10.14
CA ILE A 271 20.09 16.65 -10.62
C ILE A 271 20.78 18.01 -10.39
N ASP A 272 20.37 19.01 -11.17
CA ASP A 272 21.05 20.31 -11.23
C ASP A 272 20.52 21.33 -10.19
N SER A 273 19.29 21.15 -9.71
CA SER A 273 18.61 22.08 -8.81
C SER A 273 17.73 21.36 -7.80
N VAL A 274 17.31 22.07 -6.75
CA VAL A 274 16.29 21.55 -5.80
C VAL A 274 14.93 21.55 -6.49
N GLU A 275 14.17 20.47 -6.29
CA GLU A 275 12.84 20.28 -6.84
C GLU A 275 11.88 19.86 -5.72
N LEU A 276 10.72 20.52 -5.65
CA LEU A 276 9.65 20.20 -4.69
C LEU A 276 8.37 19.81 -5.44
N TYR A 277 7.95 18.56 -5.24
CA TYR A 277 6.70 18.01 -5.80
C TYR A 277 5.65 17.87 -4.70
N ARG A 278 4.38 18.10 -5.08
CA ARG A 278 3.22 18.02 -4.18
C ARG A 278 2.14 17.15 -4.74
N CYS A 279 1.50 16.37 -3.88
CA CYS A 279 0.35 15.55 -4.27
C CYS A 279 -0.50 15.20 -3.06
N GLU A 280 -1.80 15.04 -3.25
CA GLU A 280 -2.73 14.61 -2.19
C GLU A 280 -3.70 13.58 -2.74
N TYR A 281 -3.94 12.51 -1.98
CA TYR A 281 -4.97 11.54 -2.31
C TYR A 281 -5.44 10.79 -1.07
N LEU A 282 -6.75 10.50 -0.98
CA LEU A 282 -7.38 9.77 0.14
C LEU A 282 -7.05 10.33 1.53
N GLY A 283 -6.91 11.65 1.66
CA GLY A 283 -6.55 12.29 2.94
C GLY A 283 -5.08 12.14 3.34
N ASN A 284 -4.21 11.72 2.42
CA ASN A 284 -2.76 11.67 2.59
C ASN A 284 -2.14 12.75 1.71
N ARG A 285 -1.35 13.64 2.31
CA ARG A 285 -0.63 14.73 1.63
C ARG A 285 0.84 14.36 1.53
N PHE A 286 1.43 14.59 0.38
CA PHE A 286 2.82 14.22 0.07
C PHE A 286 3.61 15.41 -0.43
N TRP A 287 4.82 15.52 0.09
CA TRP A 287 5.87 16.37 -0.44
C TRP A 287 7.08 15.50 -0.77
N VAL A 288 7.60 15.64 -1.99
CA VAL A 288 8.83 14.96 -2.42
C VAL A 288 9.84 16.03 -2.78
N ILE A 289 10.91 16.12 -2.01
CA ILE A 289 12.03 17.01 -2.25
C ILE A 289 13.16 16.18 -2.86
N LEU A 290 13.60 16.58 -4.04
CA LEU A 290 14.85 16.10 -4.63
C LEU A 290 15.86 17.25 -4.58
N TYR A 291 17.09 16.97 -4.14
CA TYR A 291 18.16 17.97 -4.16
C TYR A 291 19.49 17.39 -4.65
N PRO A 292 20.37 18.23 -5.24
CA PRO A 292 21.68 17.80 -5.73
C PRO A 292 22.50 17.16 -4.60
N GLY A 293 23.04 15.97 -4.84
CA GLY A 293 23.77 15.22 -3.82
C GLY A 293 23.90 13.73 -4.11
N PRO A 294 24.67 13.00 -3.28
CA PRO A 294 24.72 11.55 -3.32
C PRO A 294 23.32 10.97 -3.05
N TYR A 295 23.12 9.71 -3.42
CA TYR A 295 21.89 9.04 -3.04
C TYR A 295 21.78 8.96 -1.52
N SER A 296 20.68 9.53 -1.01
CA SER A 296 20.16 9.34 0.33
C SER A 296 18.64 9.36 0.23
N TYR A 297 17.96 8.64 1.10
CA TYR A 297 16.52 8.64 1.14
C TYR A 297 16.04 8.83 2.57
N GLU A 298 15.19 9.83 2.76
CA GLU A 298 14.53 10.12 4.01
C GLU A 298 13.01 10.02 3.84
N TRP A 299 12.38 9.28 4.74
CA TRP A 299 10.95 9.08 4.81
C TRP A 299 10.44 9.60 6.13
N ILE A 300 9.47 10.52 6.09
CA ILE A 300 8.84 11.11 7.27
C ILE A 300 7.34 10.91 7.15
N GLU A 301 6.74 10.23 8.13
CA GLU A 301 5.29 10.15 8.26
C GLU A 301 4.82 10.99 9.44
N ILE A 302 3.77 11.78 9.21
CA ILE A 302 3.13 12.62 10.21
C ILE A 302 1.69 12.14 10.33
N TRP A 303 1.39 11.39 11.39
CA TRP A 303 0.07 10.85 11.66
C TRP A 303 -0.71 11.80 12.54
N HIS A 304 -1.79 12.38 12.03
CA HIS A 304 -2.67 13.25 12.81
C HIS A 304 -3.38 12.48 13.94
N PRO A 305 -3.83 13.17 15.00
CA PRO A 305 -4.85 12.68 15.94
C PRO A 305 -6.11 12.10 15.28
N ASN A 306 -6.87 11.27 16.01
CA ASN A 306 -8.20 10.80 15.60
C ASN A 306 -8.22 10.03 14.26
N THR A 307 -7.15 9.31 13.94
CA THR A 307 -7.17 8.32 12.85
C THR A 307 -7.43 6.91 13.41
N ILE A 308 -7.66 5.93 12.54
CA ILE A 308 -7.76 4.51 12.94
C ILE A 308 -6.46 3.94 13.52
N PHE A 309 -5.33 4.62 13.31
CA PHE A 309 -4.01 4.23 13.82
C PHE A 309 -3.60 5.01 15.06
N THR A 310 -4.17 6.20 15.28
CA THR A 310 -3.78 7.15 16.33
C THR A 310 -4.97 7.53 17.23
N GLY A 311 -5.94 6.64 17.37
CA GLY A 311 -7.31 6.89 17.89
C GLY A 311 -7.49 8.03 18.87
N ILE A 312 -6.74 8.06 19.99
CA ILE A 312 -6.85 9.06 21.07
C ILE A 312 -5.58 9.90 21.23
N ALA A 313 -4.63 9.83 20.29
CA ALA A 313 -3.46 10.70 20.30
C ALA A 313 -3.92 12.16 20.30
N ARG A 314 -3.41 12.97 21.24
CA ARG A 314 -3.75 14.40 21.33
C ARG A 314 -2.89 15.27 20.41
N LYS A 315 -1.72 14.77 20.04
CA LYS A 315 -0.73 15.43 19.18
C LYS A 315 -0.38 14.51 18.01
N PRO A 316 0.11 15.05 16.88
CA PRO A 316 0.58 14.24 15.78
C PRO A 316 1.73 13.31 16.20
N ILE A 317 1.75 12.09 15.66
CA ILE A 317 2.85 11.13 15.83
C ILE A 317 3.74 11.20 14.59
N ILE A 318 5.03 11.46 14.79
CA ILE A 318 6.01 11.56 13.70
C ILE A 318 6.88 10.31 13.70
N ILE A 319 6.95 9.65 12.55
CA ILE A 319 7.78 8.47 12.33
C ILE A 319 8.78 8.79 11.22
N ARG A 320 10.03 8.36 11.40
CA ARG A 320 11.11 8.57 10.44
C ARG A 320 11.74 7.25 10.04
N ASN A 321 12.07 7.11 8.76
CA ASN A 321 12.92 6.05 8.25
C ASN A 321 13.98 6.66 7.33
N ARG A 322 15.21 6.15 7.37
CA ARG A 322 16.30 6.65 6.53
C ARG A 322 17.04 5.52 5.86
N GLU A 323 17.56 5.80 4.69
CA GLU A 323 18.43 4.92 3.93
C GLU A 323 19.63 5.74 3.44
N GLY A 324 20.83 5.22 3.76
CA GLY A 324 22.08 5.79 3.31
C GLY A 324 22.49 5.30 1.92
N ILE A 325 23.74 5.57 1.56
CA ILE A 325 24.31 5.19 0.25
C ILE A 325 24.21 3.68 0.00
N SER A 326 24.29 2.85 1.05
CA SER A 326 24.19 1.38 0.96
C SER A 326 22.86 0.90 0.37
N GLY A 327 21.80 1.70 0.46
CA GLY A 327 20.48 1.30 0.02
C GLY A 327 19.68 0.48 1.03
N GLU A 328 20.15 0.41 2.27
CA GLU A 328 19.49 -0.31 3.35
C GLU A 328 18.78 0.68 4.29
N ALA A 329 17.49 0.44 4.50
CA ALA A 329 16.67 1.23 5.41
C ALA A 329 16.85 0.78 6.87
N VAL A 330 16.60 1.68 7.83
CA VAL A 330 16.67 1.37 9.27
C VAL A 330 15.68 0.27 9.66
N TYR A 331 14.47 0.28 9.07
CA TYR A 331 13.51 -0.81 9.21
C TYR A 331 12.67 -0.99 7.96
N MET A 332 12.06 -2.17 7.82
CA MET A 332 11.14 -2.46 6.72
C MET A 332 9.76 -1.88 7.00
N ASP A 333 9.32 -0.96 6.15
CA ASP A 333 7.94 -0.46 6.12
C ASP A 333 7.38 -0.52 4.69
N GLY A 334 6.11 -0.92 4.57
CA GLY A 334 5.50 -1.09 3.26
C GLY A 334 5.13 0.22 2.58
N GLY A 335 4.84 1.28 3.35
CA GLY A 335 4.56 2.61 2.80
C GLY A 335 5.83 3.26 2.27
N TYR A 336 6.91 3.14 3.03
CA TYR A 336 8.27 3.46 2.65
C TYR A 336 8.68 2.77 1.34
N GLN A 337 8.57 1.44 1.23
CA GLN A 337 8.97 0.71 0.01
C GLN A 337 8.18 1.16 -1.22
N ALA A 338 6.87 1.41 -1.05
CA ALA A 338 6.00 1.91 -2.10
C ALA A 338 6.42 3.30 -2.61
N ALA A 339 6.70 4.24 -1.70
CA ALA A 339 7.17 5.58 -2.05
C ALA A 339 8.59 5.55 -2.65
N ARG A 340 9.50 4.80 -2.04
CA ARG A 340 10.89 4.67 -2.45
C ARG A 340 10.99 4.20 -3.89
N LEU A 341 10.27 3.14 -4.24
CA LEU A 341 10.26 2.63 -5.60
C LEU A 341 9.78 3.71 -6.58
N ALA A 342 8.68 4.42 -6.28
CA ALA A 342 8.14 5.46 -7.14
C ALA A 342 9.14 6.61 -7.42
N VAL A 343 9.90 7.04 -6.40
CA VAL A 343 10.95 8.06 -6.58
C VAL A 343 12.11 7.52 -7.41
N LEU A 344 12.57 6.30 -7.11
CA LEU A 344 13.66 5.66 -7.84
C LEU A 344 13.32 5.47 -9.32
N GLU A 345 12.09 5.06 -9.63
CA GLU A 345 11.60 4.96 -11.01
C GLU A 345 11.65 6.30 -11.75
N ASN A 346 11.37 7.42 -11.07
CA ASN A 346 11.51 8.76 -11.67
C ASN A 346 12.97 9.08 -11.99
N LEU A 347 13.85 8.93 -11.00
CA LEU A 347 15.29 9.20 -11.15
C LEU A 347 15.92 8.33 -12.24
N TYR A 348 15.56 7.05 -12.28
CA TYR A 348 16.00 6.11 -13.30
C TYR A 348 15.62 6.53 -14.71
N ARG A 349 14.36 6.93 -14.91
CA ARG A 349 13.88 7.44 -16.21
C ARG A 349 14.60 8.70 -16.66
N ARG A 350 15.04 9.53 -15.71
CA ARG A 350 15.79 10.77 -15.98
C ARG A 350 17.28 10.53 -16.22
N GLY A 351 17.80 9.35 -15.92
CA GLY A 351 19.25 9.11 -15.93
C GLY A 351 20.00 9.96 -14.90
N ARG A 352 19.39 10.19 -13.73
CA ARG A 352 19.92 11.07 -12.68
C ARG A 352 19.87 10.42 -11.30
N ARG A 353 20.71 10.91 -10.39
CA ARG A 353 20.60 10.67 -8.93
C ARG A 353 20.25 11.94 -8.17
N ALA A 354 19.73 11.78 -6.97
CA ALA A 354 19.47 12.87 -6.04
C ALA A 354 19.55 12.37 -4.61
N SER A 355 19.73 13.31 -3.69
CA SER A 355 19.30 13.12 -2.31
C SER A 355 17.80 13.39 -2.21
N ILE A 356 17.09 12.60 -1.40
CA ILE A 356 15.62 12.50 -1.44
C ILE A 356 15.06 12.67 -0.04
N ILE A 357 14.04 13.52 0.10
CA ILE A 357 13.17 13.58 1.29
C ILE A 357 11.73 13.42 0.83
N VAL A 358 11.02 12.46 1.41
CA VAL A 358 9.58 12.28 1.21
C VAL A 358 8.86 12.44 2.54
N ILE A 359 7.96 13.42 2.58
CA ILE A 359 7.12 13.71 3.73
C ILE A 359 5.69 13.31 3.38
N ARG A 360 5.08 12.48 4.23
CA ARG A 360 3.70 12.05 4.13
C ARG A 360 2.95 12.51 5.37
N GLU A 361 1.94 13.35 5.20
CA GLU A 361 1.03 13.75 6.26
C GLU A 361 -0.30 13.00 6.10
N ILE A 362 -0.69 12.23 7.12
CA ILE A 362 -1.90 11.42 7.14
C ILE A 362 -2.95 12.10 8.02
N THR A 363 -4.04 12.54 7.40
CA THR A 363 -5.13 13.28 8.07
C THR A 363 -6.26 12.33 8.51
N PRO A 364 -7.20 12.78 9.38
CA PRO A 364 -8.40 12.02 9.75
C PRO A 364 -9.31 11.64 8.58
N ARG A 365 -9.10 12.22 7.38
CA ARG A 365 -9.79 11.82 6.15
C ARG A 365 -9.38 10.43 5.67
N TYR A 366 -8.24 9.89 6.10
CA TYR A 366 -7.82 8.51 5.85
C TYR A 366 -8.38 7.56 6.92
N TYR A 367 -9.70 7.37 6.92
CA TYR A 367 -10.43 6.65 7.97
C TYR A 367 -10.51 5.12 7.77
N ALA A 368 -9.85 4.58 6.75
CA ALA A 368 -9.74 3.15 6.48
C ALA A 368 -8.43 2.87 5.73
N SER A 369 -7.76 1.78 6.07
CA SER A 369 -6.60 1.32 5.30
C SER A 369 -7.06 0.73 3.97
N VAL A 370 -6.38 1.08 2.86
CA VAL A 370 -6.60 0.44 1.55
C VAL A 370 -5.33 -0.20 0.97
N GLY A 371 -4.28 -0.34 1.78
CA GLY A 371 -2.98 -0.85 1.37
C GLY A 371 -2.10 0.19 0.67
N ASN A 372 -0.81 -0.12 0.48
CA ASN A 372 0.21 0.88 0.13
C ASN A 372 0.24 1.32 -1.35
N TRP A 373 -0.65 0.77 -2.19
CA TRP A 373 -0.71 1.15 -3.61
C TRP A 373 -0.96 2.65 -3.80
N HIS A 374 -1.80 3.25 -2.95
CA HIS A 374 -2.14 4.67 -3.10
C HIS A 374 -0.92 5.55 -2.85
N ILE A 375 0.02 5.12 -2.00
CA ILE A 375 1.29 5.82 -1.75
C ILE A 375 2.14 5.79 -3.02
N ARG A 376 2.35 4.59 -3.59
CA ARG A 376 3.11 4.41 -4.82
C ARG A 376 2.54 5.25 -5.96
N GLU A 377 1.25 5.14 -6.22
CA GLU A 377 0.59 5.87 -7.30
C GLU A 377 0.61 7.39 -7.05
N THR A 378 0.38 7.85 -5.81
CA THR A 378 0.41 9.29 -5.49
C THR A 378 1.79 9.90 -5.72
N VAL A 379 2.86 9.18 -5.32
CA VAL A 379 4.24 9.61 -5.56
C VAL A 379 4.61 9.53 -7.04
N ARG A 380 4.21 8.48 -7.78
CA ARG A 380 4.42 8.40 -9.24
C ARG A 380 3.77 9.57 -9.97
N ARG A 381 2.55 9.92 -9.57
CA ARG A 381 1.74 10.99 -10.19
C ARG A 381 2.21 12.39 -9.80
N SER A 382 2.85 12.56 -8.64
CA SER A 382 3.46 13.86 -8.27
C SER A 382 4.50 14.29 -9.31
N PHE A 383 5.30 13.34 -9.81
CA PHE A 383 6.31 13.56 -10.84
C PHE A 383 5.77 13.77 -12.27
N MET A 384 4.46 13.65 -12.50
CA MET A 384 3.86 14.01 -13.79
C MET A 384 3.57 15.51 -13.90
N ARG A 385 3.69 16.24 -12.78
CA ARG A 385 3.55 17.70 -12.72
C ARG A 385 4.95 18.33 -12.66
N SER A 386 5.07 19.56 -13.16
CA SER A 386 6.29 20.34 -12.97
C SER A 386 6.54 20.59 -11.48
N PRO A 387 7.78 20.41 -10.99
CA PRO A 387 8.12 20.76 -9.62
C PRO A 387 8.20 22.27 -9.44
N ASP A 388 8.02 22.71 -8.20
CA ASP A 388 8.57 24.00 -7.78
C ASP A 388 10.09 23.90 -7.66
N LYS A 389 10.79 24.98 -7.97
CA LYS A 389 12.26 25.06 -7.94
C LYS A 389 12.74 26.07 -6.90
N PRO A 390 12.66 25.74 -5.60
CA PRO A 390 13.26 26.59 -4.57
C PRO A 390 14.76 26.70 -4.79
N GLY A 391 15.35 27.84 -4.43
CA GLY A 391 16.78 28.11 -4.57
C GLY A 391 17.65 27.26 -3.63
N SER A 392 17.07 26.70 -2.57
CA SER A 392 17.80 25.85 -1.61
C SER A 392 16.92 24.77 -0.98
N LEU A 393 17.56 23.77 -0.37
CA LEU A 393 16.88 22.75 0.45
C LEU A 393 16.14 23.38 1.65
N LEU A 394 16.73 24.40 2.27
CA LEU A 394 16.13 25.10 3.41
C LEU A 394 14.84 25.83 3.00
N GLU A 395 14.84 26.47 1.84
CA GLU A 395 13.65 27.11 1.28
C GLU A 395 12.57 26.06 0.96
N ALA A 396 12.92 24.92 0.35
CA ALA A 396 11.99 23.82 0.11
C ALA A 396 11.33 23.34 1.40
N ILE A 397 12.11 23.15 2.47
CA ILE A 397 11.59 22.72 3.78
C ILE A 397 10.71 23.78 4.42
N SER A 398 11.07 25.06 4.28
CA SER A 398 10.25 26.17 4.77
C SER A 398 8.87 26.16 4.11
N LEU A 399 8.81 25.98 2.78
CA LEU A 399 7.55 25.86 2.05
C LEU A 399 6.71 24.69 2.57
N VAL A 400 7.32 23.51 2.74
CA VAL A 400 6.59 22.34 3.29
C VAL A 400 6.07 22.64 4.69
N LYS A 401 6.88 23.26 5.57
CA LYS A 401 6.50 23.59 6.93
C LYS A 401 5.29 24.54 6.98
N GLU A 402 5.22 25.50 6.08
CA GLU A 402 4.05 26.39 5.97
C GLU A 402 2.81 25.66 5.46
N GLU A 403 2.97 24.61 4.67
CA GLU A 403 1.85 23.85 4.11
C GLU A 403 1.32 22.74 5.02
N LEU A 404 2.12 22.24 5.96
CA LEU A 404 1.72 21.20 6.92
C LEU A 404 0.49 21.63 7.73
N MET A 405 -0.51 20.75 7.84
CA MET A 405 -1.65 20.99 8.75
C MET A 405 -1.24 20.74 10.21
N ALA A 406 -0.27 19.86 10.42
CA ALA A 406 0.25 19.55 11.74
C ALA A 406 0.95 20.74 12.42
N LYS A 407 1.34 21.81 11.69
CA LYS A 407 2.01 22.98 12.28
C LYS A 407 1.20 23.64 13.40
N ASP A 408 -0.13 23.62 13.27
CA ASP A 408 -1.05 24.16 14.27
C ASP A 408 -1.36 23.16 15.38
N LEU A 409 -1.24 21.86 15.10
CA LEU A 409 -1.45 20.76 16.06
C LEU A 409 -0.23 20.46 16.93
N ILE A 410 0.96 20.83 16.45
CA ILE A 410 2.22 20.79 17.19
C ILE A 410 2.34 22.03 18.10
N ARG A 411 1.55 23.08 17.84
CA ARG A 411 1.51 24.29 18.67
C ARG A 411 0.65 24.09 19.93
N VAL A 412 1.35 24.20 21.07
CA VAL A 412 0.93 24.55 22.44
C VAL A 412 0.72 23.39 23.43
N ASP A 413 1.58 23.39 24.46
CA ASP A 413 1.11 23.40 25.85
C ASP A 413 1.91 24.47 26.63
N ARG A 414 1.27 25.60 26.99
CA ARG A 414 1.87 26.70 27.79
C ARG A 414 1.44 26.65 29.26
N TYR A 415 0.80 25.57 29.71
CA TYR A 415 0.16 25.49 31.04
C TYR A 415 0.54 24.26 31.88
N SER A 416 1.76 23.75 31.73
CA SER A 416 2.42 22.98 32.79
C SER A 416 3.75 23.66 33.10
N GLY A 417 3.87 24.22 34.29
CA GLY A 417 4.92 25.14 34.74
C GLY A 417 6.35 24.58 34.84
N THR A 418 6.86 23.99 33.77
CA THR A 418 8.29 23.78 33.55
C THR A 418 8.63 24.33 32.17
N GLN A 419 9.16 25.54 32.19
CA GLN A 419 9.63 26.25 31.02
C GLN A 419 10.84 25.52 30.41
N THR A 420 10.65 24.91 29.25
CA THR A 420 11.72 24.67 28.29
C THR A 420 11.24 25.16 26.93
N THR A 421 11.70 26.33 26.53
CA THR A 421 11.60 26.76 25.13
C THR A 421 12.50 25.85 24.29
N LEU A 422 12.11 25.63 23.03
CA LEU A 422 12.89 24.82 22.08
C LEU A 422 14.36 25.25 22.02
N ASP A 423 14.64 26.55 22.20
CA ASP A 423 15.99 27.12 22.12
C ASP A 423 16.97 26.59 23.18
N ARG A 424 16.49 26.00 24.29
CA ARG A 424 17.35 25.52 25.39
C ARG A 424 17.81 24.06 25.25
N PHE A 425 17.28 23.32 24.27
CA PHE A 425 17.62 21.92 24.02
C PHE A 425 18.67 21.73 22.92
N PHE A 426 19.18 22.81 22.32
CA PHE A 426 20.09 22.79 21.17
C PHE A 426 21.48 23.38 21.48
N SER A 427 21.84 23.47 22.76
CA SER A 427 23.08 24.13 23.21
C SER A 427 24.24 23.19 23.54
N GLU A 428 24.17 21.89 23.23
CA GLU A 428 25.30 20.95 23.37
C GLU A 428 25.44 20.01 22.17
#